data_AF-A0A7C3JT66-F1
#
_entry.id   AF-A0A7C3JT66-F1
#
_cell.length_a   1.000
_cell.length_b   1.000
_cell.length_c   1.000
_cell.angle_alpha   90.00
_cell.angle_beta   90.00
_cell.angle_gamma   90.00
#
_symmetry.space_group_name_H-M   'P 1'
#
loop_
_entity.id
_entity.type
_entity.pdbx_description
1 polymer ?
#
loop_
_entity_poly.entity_id
_entity_poly.type
_entity_poly.pdbx_seq_one_letter_code
_entity_poly.pdbx_strand_id
1 'polypeptide(L)'
;MEAAEARRGSAEELIEVAETAAGLIFAVAEDRSWIEILFDGDLMHTKTVNLPGATLFTLYIEEIPHKTTVYEHPRTTIYFDRPCDLRITREGQRVIITGLTAQDES
;
A
#
# COMPACT_ATOMS: atom_id res chain seq x y z
N MET A 1 15.33 -35.63 -2.06
CA MET A 1 14.17 -35.44 -2.97
C MET A 1 13.05 -34.89 -2.09
N GLU A 2 13.05 -33.58 -1.92
CA GLU A 2 12.10 -32.86 -1.07
C GLU A 2 11.41 -31.85 -1.98
N ALA A 3 10.09 -31.87 -1.94
CA ALA A 3 9.23 -31.22 -2.91
C ALA A 3 9.46 -29.71 -2.90
N ALA A 4 9.98 -29.18 -4.00
CA ALA A 4 9.80 -27.79 -4.38
C ALA A 4 8.30 -27.59 -4.63
N GLU A 5 7.56 -27.23 -3.58
CA GLU A 5 6.17 -26.84 -3.70
C GLU A 5 6.06 -25.72 -4.74
N ALA A 6 5.26 -26.01 -5.75
CA ALA A 6 5.03 -25.15 -6.88
C ALA A 6 4.62 -23.75 -6.40
N ARG A 7 5.48 -22.75 -6.70
CA ARG A 7 5.04 -21.37 -6.90
C ARG A 7 4.07 -21.38 -8.08
N ARG A 8 2.79 -21.73 -7.84
CA ARG A 8 1.69 -21.27 -8.67
C ARG A 8 1.62 -19.76 -8.43
N GLY A 9 2.42 -19.02 -9.19
CA GLY A 9 2.39 -17.57 -9.20
C GLY A 9 0.96 -17.14 -9.50
N SER A 10 0.29 -16.59 -8.49
CA SER A 10 -0.80 -15.67 -8.78
C SER A 10 -0.16 -14.54 -9.57
N ALA A 11 -0.69 -14.24 -10.76
CA ALA A 11 -0.17 -13.14 -11.55
C ALA A 11 -0.24 -11.87 -10.70
N GLU A 12 0.84 -11.10 -10.67
CA GLU A 12 0.87 -9.78 -10.03
C GLU A 12 -0.22 -8.91 -10.66
N GLU A 13 -1.17 -8.48 -9.85
CA GLU A 13 -2.28 -7.60 -10.25
C GLU A 13 -1.95 -6.18 -9.80
N LEU A 14 -1.84 -5.24 -10.74
CA LEU A 14 -1.72 -3.82 -10.41
C LEU A 14 -3.07 -3.30 -9.91
N ILE A 15 -3.10 -2.79 -8.68
CA ILE A 15 -4.29 -2.16 -8.10
C ILE A 15 -4.29 -0.66 -8.39
N GLU A 16 -3.16 0.01 -8.12
CA GLU A 16 -3.09 1.47 -8.18
C GLU A 16 -1.65 1.99 -8.37
N VAL A 17 -1.53 3.17 -8.99
CA VAL A 17 -0.33 4.00 -8.99
C VAL A 17 -0.70 5.40 -8.52
N ALA A 18 0.08 5.98 -7.62
CA ALA A 18 -0.15 7.33 -7.12
C ALA A 18 1.17 8.11 -7.11
N GLU A 19 1.14 9.32 -7.63
CA GLU A 19 2.29 10.22 -7.63
C GLU A 19 2.23 11.12 -6.39
N THR A 20 3.39 11.44 -5.81
CA THR A 20 3.50 12.43 -4.71
C THR A 20 2.67 12.12 -3.45
N ALA A 21 2.48 10.83 -3.14
CA ALA A 21 1.83 10.42 -1.90
C ALA A 21 2.66 10.82 -0.68
N ALA A 22 2.01 11.35 0.35
CA ALA A 22 2.63 11.79 1.60
C ALA A 22 2.29 10.91 2.81
N GLY A 23 1.36 9.97 2.62
CA GLY A 23 1.00 9.01 3.65
C GLY A 23 -0.07 8.04 3.20
N LEU A 24 -0.35 7.07 4.07
CA LEU A 24 -1.33 6.02 3.85
C LEU A 24 -2.19 5.85 5.10
N ILE A 25 -3.47 5.60 4.93
CA ILE A 25 -4.37 5.13 5.98
C ILE A 25 -4.90 3.77 5.55
N PHE A 26 -4.60 2.75 6.34
CA PHE A 26 -5.20 1.44 6.22
C PHE A 26 -6.39 1.38 7.14
N ALA A 27 -7.54 1.00 6.60
CA ALA A 27 -8.75 0.89 7.39
C ALA A 27 -9.50 -0.39 7.06
N VAL A 28 -10.07 -0.97 8.10
CA VAL A 28 -10.92 -2.16 8.02
C VAL A 28 -12.25 -1.83 8.68
N ALA A 29 -13.33 -2.18 8.02
CA ALA A 29 -14.67 -2.23 8.58
C ALA A 29 -15.27 -3.63 8.28
N GLU A 30 -16.43 -3.93 8.88
CA GLU A 30 -17.00 -5.28 8.93
C GLU A 30 -17.04 -6.03 7.59
N ASP A 31 -17.29 -5.33 6.48
CA ASP A 31 -17.44 -5.89 5.14
C ASP A 31 -16.43 -5.36 4.12
N ARG A 32 -15.55 -4.44 4.52
CA ARG A 32 -14.68 -3.71 3.59
C ARG A 32 -13.31 -3.40 4.19
N SER A 33 -12.30 -3.48 3.34
CA SER A 33 -10.96 -2.98 3.63
C SER A 33 -10.55 -2.01 2.54
N TRP A 34 -9.87 -0.94 2.91
CA TRP A 34 -9.42 0.06 1.94
C TRP A 34 -8.13 0.73 2.38
N ILE A 35 -7.47 1.35 1.41
CA ILE A 35 -6.31 2.21 1.59
C ILE A 35 -6.73 3.63 1.23
N GLU A 36 -6.47 4.60 2.08
CA GLU A 36 -6.54 6.02 1.71
C GLU A 36 -5.12 6.51 1.49
N ILE A 37 -4.85 7.03 0.28
CA ILE A 37 -3.58 7.67 -0.05
C ILE A 37 -3.73 9.15 0.27
N LEU A 38 -2.87 9.67 1.14
CA LEU A 38 -2.79 11.08 1.49
C LEU A 38 -1.85 11.78 0.52
N PHE A 39 -2.24 12.95 0.01
CA PHE A 39 -1.38 13.80 -0.81
C PHE A 39 -1.09 15.11 -0.08
N ASP A 40 0.17 15.55 -0.13
CA ASP A 40 0.59 16.84 0.43
C ASP A 40 0.49 17.93 -0.64
N GLY A 41 0.07 19.13 -0.24
CA GLY A 41 -0.23 20.26 -1.14
C GLY A 41 -1.15 21.29 -0.47
N ASP A 42 -1.50 22.36 -1.19
CA ASP A 42 -2.30 23.48 -0.65
C ASP A 42 -3.67 23.05 -0.10
N LEU A 43 -4.20 21.92 -0.58
CA LEU A 43 -5.40 21.26 -0.08
C LEU A 43 -5.08 19.78 0.15
N MET A 44 -5.07 19.37 1.43
CA MET A 44 -5.04 17.96 1.79
C MET A 44 -6.22 17.25 1.15
N HIS A 45 -5.93 16.31 0.26
CA HIS A 45 -6.93 15.45 -0.35
C HIS A 45 -6.48 14.00 -0.25
N THR A 46 -7.46 13.10 -0.32
CA THR A 46 -7.26 11.66 -0.15
C THR A 46 -7.83 10.91 -1.34
N LYS A 47 -7.14 9.87 -1.79
CA LYS A 47 -7.67 8.91 -2.78
C LYS A 47 -7.96 7.58 -2.09
N THR A 48 -9.17 7.08 -2.25
CA THR A 48 -9.57 5.78 -1.71
C THR A 48 -9.32 4.66 -2.73
N VAL A 49 -8.59 3.64 -2.30
CA VAL A 49 -8.35 2.39 -3.03
C VAL A 49 -9.07 1.27 -2.29
N ASN A 50 -10.15 0.77 -2.88
CA ASN A 50 -10.91 -0.34 -2.30
C ASN A 50 -10.15 -1.64 -2.51
N LEU A 51 -9.95 -2.39 -1.43
CA LEU A 51 -9.38 -3.73 -1.51
C LEU A 51 -10.50 -4.77 -1.65
N PRO A 52 -10.22 -5.94 -2.24
CA PRO A 52 -11.20 -7.01 -2.35
C PRO A 52 -11.81 -7.35 -0.98
N GLY A 53 -13.13 -7.29 -0.87
CA GLY A 53 -13.85 -7.67 0.34
C GLY A 53 -13.72 -9.15 0.68
N ALA A 54 -14.04 -9.51 1.92
CA ALA A 54 -14.21 -10.88 2.40
C ALA A 54 -12.96 -11.81 2.35
N THR A 55 -11.75 -11.28 2.15
CA THR A 55 -10.51 -12.08 2.18
C THR A 55 -9.49 -11.48 3.14
N LEU A 56 -8.88 -12.31 3.99
CA LEU A 56 -7.71 -11.90 4.77
C LEU A 56 -6.51 -11.73 3.83
N PHE A 57 -5.81 -10.61 3.93
CA PHE A 57 -4.57 -10.35 3.21
C PHE A 57 -3.52 -9.78 4.15
N THR A 58 -2.26 -10.00 3.80
CA THR A 58 -1.11 -9.41 4.47
C THR A 58 -0.66 -8.19 3.69
N LEU A 59 -0.50 -7.06 4.39
CA LEU A 59 0.03 -5.82 3.81
C LEU A 59 1.56 -5.81 3.96
N TYR A 60 2.25 -5.60 2.86
CA TYR A 60 3.69 -5.37 2.81
C TYR A 60 3.93 -3.93 2.39
N ILE A 61 4.85 -3.27 3.09
CA ILE A 61 5.21 -1.88 2.84
C ILE A 61 6.70 -1.85 2.62
N GLU A 62 7.09 -1.49 1.40
CA GLU A 62 8.44 -1.66 0.88
C GLU A 62 8.92 -0.32 0.31
N GLU A 63 10.19 0.01 0.55
CA GLU A 63 10.86 1.15 -0.10
C GLU A 63 10.20 2.53 0.13
N ILE A 64 9.29 2.65 1.10
CA ILE A 64 8.68 3.92 1.49
C ILE A 64 9.56 4.64 2.54
N PRO A 65 9.89 5.93 2.34
CA PRO A 65 10.58 6.73 3.34
C PRO A 65 9.62 7.00 4.51
N HIS A 66 9.66 6.15 5.54
CA HIS A 66 8.70 6.16 6.63
C HIS A 66 9.13 7.08 7.78
N LYS A 67 8.24 8.01 8.18
CA LYS A 67 8.44 8.89 9.33
C LYS A 67 7.88 8.28 10.61
N THR A 68 6.59 7.93 10.60
CA THR A 68 5.91 7.37 11.78
C THR A 68 4.65 6.61 11.42
N THR A 69 4.40 5.54 12.18
CA THR A 69 3.18 4.73 12.10
C THR A 69 2.35 5.03 13.34
N VAL A 70 1.07 5.33 13.14
CA VAL A 70 0.10 5.57 14.20
C VAL A 70 -0.99 4.51 14.08
N TYR A 71 -1.25 3.81 15.18
CA TYR A 71 -2.33 2.82 15.26
C TYR A 71 -3.50 3.39 16.06
N GLU A 72 -4.66 3.51 15.41
CA GLU A 72 -5.90 4.00 16.01
C GLU A 72 -7.05 3.14 15.51
N HIS A 73 -7.44 2.12 16.29
CA HIS A 73 -8.47 1.18 15.85
C HIS A 73 -9.72 1.89 15.29
N PRO A 74 -10.21 1.52 14.08
CA PRO A 74 -9.82 0.36 13.26
C PRO A 74 -8.79 0.69 12.14
N ARG A 75 -7.98 1.73 12.33
CA ARG A 75 -7.09 2.30 11.34
C ARG A 75 -5.61 2.20 11.74
N THR A 76 -4.77 2.10 10.72
CA THR A 76 -3.32 2.29 10.83
C THR A 76 -2.92 3.38 9.86
N THR A 77 -2.33 4.46 10.34
CA THR A 77 -1.85 5.57 9.52
C THR A 77 -0.33 5.52 9.44
N ILE A 78 0.20 5.72 8.25
CA ILE A 78 1.63 5.77 7.96
C ILE A 78 1.94 7.10 7.33
N TYR A 79 2.70 7.92 8.03
CA TYR A 79 3.20 9.19 7.52
C TYR A 79 4.56 8.99 6.89
N PHE A 80 4.73 9.55 5.70
CA PHE A 80 6.02 9.51 5.03
C PHE A 80 6.90 10.65 5.52
N ASP A 81 8.22 10.47 5.43
CA ASP A 81 9.20 11.50 5.75
C ASP A 81 9.25 12.58 4.67
N ARG A 82 8.97 12.17 3.42
CA ARG A 82 8.82 13.03 2.25
C ARG A 82 7.81 12.42 1.29
N PRO A 83 7.13 13.24 0.45
CA PRO A 83 6.29 12.70 -0.61
C PRO A 83 7.06 11.75 -1.52
N CYS A 84 6.44 10.66 -1.96
CA CYS A 84 7.00 9.73 -2.92
C CYS A 84 5.90 9.14 -3.81
N ASP A 85 6.31 8.62 -4.96
CA ASP A 85 5.41 7.88 -5.83
C ASP A 85 5.19 6.47 -5.26
N LEU A 86 4.03 5.88 -5.53
CA LEU A 86 3.61 4.60 -4.99
C LEU A 86 3.09 3.69 -6.10
N ARG A 87 3.36 2.40 -5.92
CA ARG A 87 2.74 1.33 -6.67
C ARG A 87 2.10 0.34 -5.69
N ILE A 88 0.80 0.07 -5.87
CA ILE A 88 0.05 -0.90 -5.06
C ILE A 88 -0.27 -2.09 -5.95
N THR A 89 0.22 -3.26 -5.57
CA THR A 89 0.00 -4.52 -6.29
C THR A 89 -0.54 -5.60 -5.39
N ARG A 90 -1.08 -6.65 -6.01
CA ARG A 90 -1.58 -7.83 -5.32
C ARG A 90 -1.00 -9.09 -5.90
N GLU A 91 -0.49 -9.94 -5.02
CA GLU A 91 -0.02 -11.29 -5.30
C GLU A 91 -0.77 -12.28 -4.42
N GLY A 92 -1.91 -12.77 -4.91
CA GLY A 92 -2.78 -13.69 -4.17
C GLY A 92 -3.40 -13.03 -2.93
N GLN A 93 -2.88 -13.37 -1.75
CA GLN A 93 -3.29 -12.80 -0.45
C GLN A 93 -2.32 -11.74 0.08
N ARG A 94 -1.38 -11.29 -0.75
CA ARG A 94 -0.43 -10.23 -0.39
C ARG A 94 -0.84 -8.97 -1.13
N VAL A 95 -0.95 -7.86 -0.41
CA VAL A 95 -1.04 -6.53 -0.99
C VAL A 95 0.28 -5.85 -0.69
N ILE A 96 1.00 -5.46 -1.73
CA ILE A 96 2.34 -4.89 -1.64
C ILE A 96 2.25 -3.42 -2.04
N ILE A 97 2.80 -2.55 -1.20
CA ILE A 97 2.83 -1.10 -1.43
C ILE A 97 4.29 -0.71 -1.48
N THR A 98 4.75 -0.39 -2.69
CA THR A 98 6.14 -0.07 -2.96
C THR A 98 6.27 1.43 -3.19
N GLY A 99 7.19 2.06 -2.46
CA GLY A 99 7.69 3.39 -2.78
C GLY A 99 8.50 3.33 -4.07
N LEU A 100 8.08 4.07 -5.10
CA LEU A 100 8.88 4.26 -6.29
C LEU A 100 9.84 5.41 -5.99
N THR A 101 11.12 5.09 -5.80
CA THR A 101 12.14 6.14 -5.90
C THR A 101 12.03 6.72 -7.30
N ALA A 102 11.78 8.02 -7.41
CA ALA A 102 12.16 8.77 -8.61
C ALA A 102 13.60 8.32 -8.90
N GLN A 103 13.84 7.72 -10.07
CA GLN A 103 15.18 7.28 -10.45
C GLN A 103 16.13 8.42 -10.12
N ASP A 104 17.17 8.12 -9.35
CA ASP A 104 18.22 9.08 -9.00
C ASP A 104 18.48 9.97 -10.21
N GLU A 105 18.11 11.25 -10.10
CA GLU A 105 18.52 12.27 -11.06
C GLU A 105 20.05 12.27 -11.02
N SER A 106 20.63 11.56 -11.99
CA SER A 106 22.08 11.44 -12.22
C SER A 106 22.58 12.60 -13.06
#